data_AF-A0A165CX42-F1
#
_entry.id   AF-A0A165CX42-F1
#
_cell.length_a   1.000
_cell.length_b   1.000
_cell.length_c   1.000
_cell.angle_alpha   90.00
_cell.angle_beta   90.00
_cell.angle_gamma   90.00
#
_symmetry.space_group_name_H-M   'P 1'
#
loop_
_entity.id
_entity.type
_entity.pdbx_description
1 polymer ?
#
loop_
_entity_poly.entity_id
_entity_poly.type
_entity_poly.pdbx_seq_one_letter_code
_entity_poly.pdbx_strand_id
1 'polypeptide(L)' 'MKIFNWNIINETGFDITCDYFSKDIIIVDKATNRQLVYFKYNIKEDIYTEDEKVHKVITQINTMDKSITIYDNIAS' A
#
# COMPACT_ATOMS: atom_id res chain seq x y z
N MET A 1 -13.32 -5.12 8.48
CA MET A 1 -13.85 -5.03 7.10
C MET A 1 -12.81 -4.26 6.29
N LYS A 2 -12.22 -4.83 5.22
CA LYS A 2 -11.27 -4.07 4.38
C LYS A 2 -12.08 -2.99 3.65
N ILE A 3 -11.70 -1.72 3.83
CA ILE A 3 -12.48 -0.54 3.37
C ILE A 3 -12.14 -0.18 1.91
N PHE A 4 -11.03 -0.69 1.39
CA PHE A 4 -10.56 -0.50 0.01
C PHE A 4 -10.84 -1.75 -0.85
N ASN A 5 -11.12 -1.53 -2.14
CA ASN A 5 -11.56 -2.56 -3.09
C ASN A 5 -10.41 -3.17 -3.91
N TRP A 6 -9.17 -3.05 -3.43
CA TRP A 6 -7.97 -3.55 -4.09
C TRP A 6 -7.35 -4.69 -3.29
N ASN A 7 -6.86 -5.71 -3.99
CA ASN A 7 -6.19 -6.83 -3.35
C ASN A 7 -4.76 -6.43 -2.97
N ILE A 8 -4.32 -6.78 -1.75
CA ILE A 8 -2.94 -6.58 -1.34
C ILE A 8 -2.28 -7.95 -1.21
N ILE A 9 -1.22 -8.15 -1.99
CA ILE A 9 -0.46 -9.39 -2.08
C ILE A 9 0.78 -9.26 -1.18
N ASN A 10 1.10 -10.33 -0.47
CA ASN A 10 2.17 -10.41 0.55
C ASN A 10 1.97 -9.50 1.77
N GLU A 11 0.73 -9.34 2.24
CA GLU A 11 0.43 -8.49 3.41
C GLU A 11 0.95 -9.04 4.75
N THR A 12 1.34 -10.31 4.85
CA THR A 12 1.68 -10.98 6.11
C THR A 12 2.81 -10.33 6.92
N GLY A 13 3.72 -9.60 6.27
CA GLY A 13 4.83 -8.88 6.93
C GLY A 13 4.49 -7.44 7.36
N PHE A 14 3.30 -6.95 7.01
CA PHE A 14 2.98 -5.53 7.10
C PHE A 14 1.64 -5.32 7.82
N ASP A 15 1.53 -4.19 8.50
CA ASP A 15 0.23 -3.71 8.94
C ASP A 15 -0.29 -2.72 7.89
N ILE A 16 -1.48 -3.00 7.37
CA ILE A 16 -2.13 -2.16 6.37
C ILE A 16 -3.24 -1.39 7.06
N THR A 17 -3.14 -0.06 6.98
CA THR A 17 -4.17 0.86 7.46
C THR A 17 -4.75 1.65 6.30
N CYS A 18 -5.89 2.27 6.52
CA CYS A 18 -6.61 3.03 5.51
C CYS A 18 -7.17 4.30 6.13
N ASP A 19 -6.98 5.44 5.45
CA ASP A 19 -7.72 6.64 5.79
C ASP A 19 -9.17 6.47 5.31
N TYR A 20 -10.11 6.49 6.26
CA TYR A 20 -11.51 6.22 5.99
C TYR A 20 -12.16 7.23 5.02
N PHE A 21 -11.69 8.49 5.03
CA PHE A 21 -12.29 9.56 4.24
C PHE A 21 -11.72 9.61 2.83
N SER A 22 -10.39 9.54 2.70
CA SER A 22 -9.73 9.59 1.40
C SER A 22 -9.64 8.24 0.70
N LYS A 23 -9.84 7.14 1.45
CA LYS A 23 -9.61 5.75 1.01
C LYS A 23 -8.14 5.46 0.69
N ASP A 24 -7.22 6.31 1.13
CA ASP A 24 -5.80 6.08 0.93
C ASP A 24 -5.36 4.83 1.70
N ILE A 25 -4.31 4.18 1.20
CA ILE A 25 -3.73 2.97 1.81
C ILE A 25 -2.37 3.35 2.40
N ILE A 26 -2.15 3.01 3.67
CA ILE A 26 -0.88 3.22 4.35
C ILE A 26 -0.33 1.86 4.77
N ILE A 27 0.88 1.53 4.29
CA ILE A 27 1.62 0.34 4.71
C ILE A 27 2.56 0.74 5.84
N VAL A 28 2.49 0.01 6.94
CA VAL A 28 3.27 0.23 8.15
C VAL A 28 4.07 -1.02 8.48
N ASP A 29 5.32 -0.82 8.92
CA ASP A 29 6.14 -1.86 9.51
C ASP A 29 5.53 -2.27 10.87
N LYS A 30 5.13 -3.54 10.98
CA LYS A 30 4.44 -4.07 12.16
C LYS A 30 5.25 -4.02 13.45
N ALA A 31 6.58 -4.09 13.35
CA ALA A 31 7.46 -4.13 14.51
C ALA A 31 7.75 -2.73 15.08
N THR A 32 7.85 -1.73 14.20
CA THR A 32 8.33 -0.39 14.53
C THR A 32 7.26 0.68 14.42
N ASN A 33 6.06 0.35 13.90
CA ASN A 33 4.99 1.30 13.57
C ASN A 33 5.42 2.42 12.61
N ARG A 34 6.48 2.20 11.83
CA ARG A 34 6.96 3.18 10.85
C ARG A 34 6.21 3.03 9.55
N GLN A 35 5.74 4.15 9.00
CA GLN A 35 5.21 4.19 7.65
C GLN A 35 6.29 3.77 6.64
N LEU A 36 5.93 2.84 5.76
CA LEU A 36 6.79 2.35 4.69
C LEU A 36 6.37 2.91 3.34
N VAL A 37 5.06 2.92 3.07
CA VAL A 37 4.48 3.41 1.81
C VAL A 37 3.14 4.05 2.08
N TYR A 38 2.86 5.12 1.36
CA TYR A 38 1.56 5.76 1.29
C TYR A 38 1.07 5.76 -0.16
N PHE A 39 -0.10 5.16 -0.37
CA PHE A 39 -0.80 5.18 -1.64
C PHE A 39 -2.01 6.10 -1.58
N LYS A 40 -2.01 7.07 -2.48
CA LYS A 40 -3.11 8.00 -2.64
C LYS A 40 -4.16 7.44 -3.59
N TYR A 41 -5.42 7.51 -3.18
CA TYR A 41 -6.54 7.08 -4.01
C TYR A 41 -7.01 8.21 -4.94
N ASN A 42 -7.06 7.95 -6.24
CA ASN A 42 -7.67 8.83 -7.23
C ASN A 42 -9.11 8.40 -7.49
N ILE A 43 -10.08 9.15 -6.96
CA ILE A 43 -11.50 8.84 -7.11
C ILE A 43 -12.01 8.92 -8.55
N LYS A 44 -11.40 9.73 -9.42
CA LYS A 44 -11.86 9.90 -10.81
C LYS A 44 -11.49 8.70 -11.66
N GLU A 45 -10.32 8.14 -11.40
CA GLU A 45 -9.75 7.04 -12.19
C GLU A 45 -9.93 5.68 -11.49
N ASP A 46 -10.34 5.68 -10.22
CA ASP A 46 -10.47 4.47 -9.37
C ASP A 46 -9.15 3.68 -9.29
N ILE A 47 -8.03 4.41 -9.17
CA ILE A 47 -6.67 3.87 -9.06
C ILE A 47 -5.94 4.38 -7.82
N TYR A 48 -4.90 3.64 -7.42
CA TYR A 48 -3.92 4.06 -6.44
C TYR A 48 -2.61 4.47 -7.11
N THR A 49 -1.94 5.47 -6.54
CA THR A 49 -0.59 5.90 -6.92
C THR A 49 0.30 6.01 -5.71
N GLU A 50 1.58 5.68 -5.84
CA GLU A 50 2.59 5.92 -4.80
C GLU A 50 2.81 7.43 -4.62
N ASP A 51 2.58 7.94 -3.41
CA ASP A 51 2.79 9.36 -3.07
C ASP A 51 3.98 9.52 -2.11
N GLU A 52 4.22 8.56 -1.22
CA GLU A 52 5.43 8.49 -0.39
C GLU A 52 5.92 7.05 -0.22
N LYS A 53 7.25 6.84 -0.23
CA LYS A 53 7.86 5.51 -0.07
C LYS A 53 9.26 5.55 0.52
N VAL A 54 9.51 4.68 1.49
CA VAL A 54 10.83 4.44 2.08
C VAL A 54 11.54 3.30 1.34
N HIS A 55 12.87 3.40 1.19
CA HIS A 55 13.69 2.41 0.44
C HIS A 55 13.60 0.96 0.95
N LYS A 56 12.99 0.69 2.11
CA LYS A 56 12.90 -0.66 2.69
C LYS A 56 11.96 -1.61 1.95
N VAL A 57 11.05 -1.11 1.14
CA VAL A 57 10.08 -1.93 0.41
C VAL A 57 10.03 -1.56 -1.05
N ILE A 58 9.72 -2.55 -1.88
CA ILE A 58 9.39 -2.40 -3.30
C ILE A 58 7.90 -2.71 -3.44
N THR A 59 7.23 -1.96 -4.31
CA THR A 59 5.78 -2.07 -4.52
C THR A 59 5.50 -2.10 -6.02
N GLN A 60 4.47 -2.86 -6.38
CA GLN A 60 3.99 -2.97 -7.75
C GLN A 60 2.48 -2.76 -7.76
N ILE A 61 2.00 -1.84 -8.59
CA ILE A 61 0.59 -1.52 -8.75
C ILE A 61 0.12 -2.08 -10.09
N ASN A 62 -0.88 -2.96 -10.05
CA ASN A 62 -1.57 -3.45 -11.24
C ASN A 62 -3.01 -2.93 -11.23
N THR A 63 -3.29 -1.98 -12.12
CA THR A 63 -4.59 -1.31 -12.23
C THR A 63 -5.66 -2.20 -12.87
N MET A 64 -5.28 -3.14 -13.75
CA MET A 64 -6.22 -4.04 -14.42
C MET A 64 -6.80 -5.06 -13.42
N ASP A 65 -5.92 -5.67 -12.62
CA ASP A 65 -6.31 -6.68 -11.62
C ASP A 65 -6.69 -6.05 -10.26
N LYS A 66 -6.61 -4.71 -10.15
CA LYS A 66 -6.80 -3.94 -8.92
C LYS A 66 -6.02 -4.55 -7.75
N SER A 67 -4.73 -4.74 -7.96
CA SER A 67 -3.84 -5.35 -6.96
C SER A 67 -2.59 -4.53 -6.70
N ILE A 68 -2.16 -4.51 -5.44
CA ILE A 68 -0.87 -3.97 -5.01
C ILE A 68 -0.06 -5.13 -4.43
N THR A 69 1.15 -5.35 -4.96
CA THR A 69 2.08 -6.34 -4.41
C THR A 69 3.20 -5.63 -3.67
N ILE A 70 3.52 -6.13 -2.48
CA ILE A 70 4.58 -5.61 -1.63
C ILE A 70 5.72 -6.63 -1.58
N TYR A 71 6.96 -6.14 -1.67
CA TYR A 71 8.18 -6.92 -1.54
C TYR A 71 9.13 -6.24 -0.58
N ASP A 72 9.88 -7.03 0.18
CA ASP A 72 11.03 -6.52 0.93
C ASP A 72 12.11 -6.08 -0.07
N ASN A 73 12.72 -4.92 0.20
CA ASN A 73 13.90 -4.52 -0.55
C ASN A 73 15.15 -5.20 0.03
N ILE A 74 15.57 -6.31 -0.56
CA ILE A 74 16.75 -7.07 -0.16
C ILE A 74 18.09 -6.42 -0.55
N ALA A 75 18.05 -5.30 -1.28
CA ALA A 75 19.25 -4.55 -1.67
C ALA A 75 19.68 -3.47 -0.65
N SER A 76 19.03 -3.44 0.54
CA SER A 76 19.29 -2.47 1.62
C SER A 76 20.31 -2.94 2.64
#